data_AF-G4ZZJ0-F1
#
_entry.id   AF-G4ZZJ0-F1
#
_cell.length_a   1.000
_cell.length_b   1.000
_cell.length_c   1.000
_cell.angle_alpha   90.00
_cell.angle_beta   90.00
_cell.angle_gamma   90.00
#
_symmetry.space_group_name_H-M   'P 1'
#
loop_
_entity.id
_entity.type
_entity.pdbx_description
1 polymer ?
#
loop_
_entity_poly.entity_id
_entity_poly.type
_entity_poly.pdbx_seq_one_letter_code
_entity_poly.pdbx_strand_id
1 'polypeptide(L)' 'SPLQWWLLDRSFPQLRFFADKVLSIPTSSAASERLWSIHGFTHSKLRNRLLVPTVEKLAFVYNN' A
#
# COMPACT_ATOMS: atom_id res chain seq x y z
N SER A 1 -2.98 -0.39 -17.71
CA SER A 1 -1.57 -0.38 -17.26
C SER A 1 -0.88 -1.67 -17.71
N PRO A 2 0.47 -1.76 -17.69
CA PRO A 2 1.17 -3.01 -18.03
C PRO A 2 0.69 -4.22 -17.22
N LEU A 3 0.41 -4.05 -15.92
CA LEU A 3 -0.18 -5.08 -15.06
C LEU A 3 -1.52 -5.58 -15.61
N GLN A 4 -2.40 -4.66 -16.00
CA GLN A 4 -3.73 -4.98 -16.52
C GLN A 4 -3.68 -5.73 -17.86
N TRP A 5 -2.67 -5.46 -18.69
CA TRP A 5 -2.43 -6.22 -19.91
C TRP A 5 -1.99 -7.66 -19.60
N TRP A 6 -1.01 -7.84 -18.70
CA TRP A 6 -0.56 -9.17 -18.26
C TRP A 6 -1.65 -9.98 -17.57
N LEU A 7 -2.57 -9.34 -16.84
CA LEU A 7 -3.71 -10.01 -16.23
C LEU A 7 -4.68 -10.62 -17.27
N LEU A 8 -4.80 -10.00 -18.44
CA LEU A 8 -5.67 -10.45 -19.53
C LEU A 8 -4.99 -11.43 -20.49
N ASP A 9 -3.66 -11.43 -20.56
CA ASP A 9 -2.94 -12.38 -21.41
C ASP A 9 -3.14 -13.83 -20.92
N ARG A 10 -3.34 -14.73 -21.88
CA ARG A 10 -3.54 -16.17 -21.66
C ARG A 10 -2.46 -17.00 -22.37
N SER A 11 -1.64 -16.36 -23.18
CA SER A 11 -0.69 -16.99 -24.07
C SER A 11 0.57 -17.44 -23.33
N PHE A 12 0.98 -16.71 -22.29
CA PHE A 12 2.20 -16.99 -21.54
C PHE A 12 1.93 -17.14 -20.04
N PRO A 13 1.40 -18.29 -19.56
CA PRO A 13 0.98 -18.45 -18.17
C PRO A 13 2.13 -18.31 -17.15
N GLN A 14 3.33 -18.80 -17.49
CA GLN A 14 4.52 -18.72 -16.62
C GLN A 14 5.04 -17.28 -16.52
N LEU A 15 5.14 -16.59 -17.68
CA LEU A 15 5.63 -15.21 -17.73
C LEU A 15 4.64 -14.24 -17.09
N ARG A 16 3.33 -14.47 -17.29
CA ARG A 16 2.25 -13.74 -16.62
C ARG A 16 2.36 -13.79 -15.11
N PHE A 17 2.60 -14.96 -14.53
CA PHE A 17 2.77 -15.10 -13.08
C PHE A 17 3.94 -14.25 -12.57
N PHE A 18 5.07 -14.25 -13.28
CA PHE A 18 6.22 -13.44 -12.93
C PHE A 18 5.94 -11.93 -13.08
N ALA A 19 5.34 -11.53 -14.20
CA ALA A 19 5.01 -10.14 -14.49
C ALA A 19 4.01 -9.56 -13.48
N ASP A 20 3.00 -10.33 -13.08
CA ASP A 20 2.05 -9.95 -12.03
C ASP A 20 2.74 -9.64 -10.70
N LYS A 21 3.68 -10.51 -10.27
CA LYS A 21 4.47 -10.28 -9.05
C LYS A 21 5.34 -9.04 -9.15
N VAL A 22 6.12 -8.90 -10.22
CA VAL A 22 7.06 -7.78 -10.37
C VAL A 22 6.34 -6.45 -10.48
N LEU A 23 5.26 -6.39 -11.27
CA LEU A 23 4.51 -5.16 -11.50
C LEU A 23 3.60 -4.77 -10.32
N SER A 24 3.34 -5.68 -9.39
CA SER A 24 2.63 -5.40 -8.14
C SER A 24 3.53 -4.79 -7.06
N ILE A 25 4.86 -4.86 -7.23
CA ILE A 25 5.80 -4.30 -6.26
C ILE A 25 5.91 -2.79 -6.49
N PRO A 26 5.61 -1.95 -5.48
CA PRO A 26 5.85 -0.52 -5.61
C PRO A 26 7.35 -0.25 -5.76
N THR A 27 7.71 0.65 -6.68
CA THR A 27 9.11 0.96 -6.99
C THR A 27 9.78 1.88 -5.97
N SER A 28 9.00 2.49 -5.06
CA SER A 28 9.49 3.43 -4.06
C SER A 28 8.83 3.24 -2.70
N SER A 29 9.51 3.71 -1.67
CA SER A 29 9.00 3.79 -0.29
C SER A 29 7.95 4.88 -0.09
N ALA A 30 7.65 5.70 -1.11
CA ALA A 30 6.78 6.87 -0.99
C ALA A 30 5.38 6.53 -0.44
N ALA A 31 4.83 5.37 -0.82
CA ALA A 31 3.54 4.91 -0.29
C ALA A 31 3.62 4.66 1.24
N SER A 32 4.70 4.04 1.71
CA SER A 32 4.96 3.81 3.13
C SER A 32 5.23 5.12 3.87
N GLU A 33 6.02 6.03 3.29
CA GLU A 33 6.31 7.36 3.87
C GLU A 33 5.04 8.20 4.04
N ARG A 34 4.11 8.11 3.07
CA ARG A 34 2.79 8.73 3.18
C ARG A 34 2.00 8.14 4.33
N LEU A 35 1.98 6.82 4.48
CA LEU A 35 1.32 6.14 5.60
C LEU A 35 1.92 6.57 6.95
N TRP A 36 3.25 6.67 7.06
CA TRP A 36 3.92 7.14 8.27
C TRP A 36 3.62 8.60 8.61
N SER A 37 3.49 9.45 7.60
CA SER A 37 3.07 10.85 7.78
C SER A 37 1.64 10.93 8.37
N ILE A 38 0.73 10.06 7.90
CA ILE A 38 -0.64 9.93 8.45
C ILE A 38 -0.59 9.45 9.90
N HIS A 39 0.29 8.50 10.23
CA HIS A 39 0.49 8.06 11.61
C HIS A 39 1.00 9.19 12.51
N GLY A 40 1.95 10.00 12.03
CA GLY A 40 2.44 11.16 12.78
C GLY A 40 1.37 12.23 13.02
N PHE A 41 0.47 12.44 12.06
CA PHE A 41 -0.69 13.33 12.21
C PHE A 41 -1.71 12.76 13.21
N THR A 42 -2.02 11.46 13.08
CA THR A 42 -3.02 10.75 13.89
C THR A 42 -2.56 10.58 15.33
N HIS A 43 -1.31 10.20 15.55
CA HIS A 43 -0.72 9.94 16.85
C HIS A 43 0.36 10.98 17.17
N SER A 44 -0.09 12.22 17.39
CA SER A 44 0.78 13.35 17.70
C SER A 44 1.08 13.42 19.20
N LYS A 45 2.08 14.24 19.59
CA LYS A 45 2.43 14.45 21.01
C LYS A 45 1.24 14.94 21.87
N LEU A 46 0.32 15.69 21.27
CA LEU A 46 -0.89 16.21 21.93
C LEU A 46 -2.04 15.18 21.96
N ARG A 47 -2.03 14.19 21.05
CA ARG A 47 -3.06 13.15 20.90
C ARG A 47 -2.45 11.75 20.93
N ASN A 48 -1.70 11.46 21.99
CA ASN A 48 -0.93 10.22 22.16
C ASN A 48 -1.65 9.12 22.95
N ARG A 49 -2.88 9.38 23.44
CA ARG A 49 -3.67 8.40 24.19
C ARG A 49 -4.55 7.56 23.26
N LEU A 50 -3.93 6.90 22.28
CA LEU A 50 -4.61 5.98 21.38
C LEU A 50 -3.94 4.61 21.46
N LEU A 51 -4.75 3.57 21.45
CA LEU A 51 -4.23 2.21 21.29
C LEU A 51 -3.77 2.02 19.84
N VAL A 52 -2.71 1.22 19.65
CA VAL A 52 -2.16 0.91 18.32
C VAL A 52 -3.23 0.46 17.32
N PRO A 53 -4.15 -0.47 17.66
CA PRO A 53 -5.21 -0.89 16.72
C PRO A 53 -6.15 0.25 16.31
N THR A 54 -6.34 1.25 17.16
CA THR A 54 -7.16 2.42 16.83
C THR A 54 -6.44 3.34 15.87
N VAL A 55 -5.12 3.54 16.05
CA VAL A 55 -4.30 4.34 15.13
C VAL A 55 -4.25 3.70 13.74
N GLU A 56 -4.07 2.39 13.67
CA GLU A 56 -4.08 1.64 12.40
C GLU A 56 -5.41 1.77 11.66
N LYS A 57 -6.54 1.62 12.37
CA LYS A 57 -7.88 1.82 11.79
C LYS A 57 -8.08 3.24 11.26
N LEU A 58 -7.62 4.25 12.00
CA LEU A 58 -7.72 5.65 11.57
C LEU A 58 -6.83 5.93 10.36
N ALA A 59 -5.62 5.38 10.33
CA ALA A 59 -4.72 5.50 9.18
C ALA A 59 -5.30 4.81 7.93
N PHE A 60 -5.93 3.65 8.10
CA PHE A 60 -6.65 2.96 7.03
C PHE A 60 -7.80 3.80 6.47
N VAL A 61 -8.67 4.34 7.34
CA VAL A 61 -9.79 5.21 6.93
C VAL A 61 -9.32 6.48 6.23
N TYR A 62 -8.16 7.03 6.61
CA TYR A 62 -7.60 8.22 5.94
C TYR A 62 -7.01 7.92 4.56
N ASN A 63 -6.47 6.71 4.36
CA ASN A 63 -5.80 6.32 3.11
C ASN A 63 -6.76 5.81 2.02
N ASN A 64 -7.93 5.30 2.42
CA ASN A 64 -9.00 4.79 1.55
C ASN A 64 -9.89 5.92 1.02
#